data_AF-A0A0P0Y1B3-F1
#
_entry.id   AF-A0A0P0Y1B3-F1
#
_cell.length_a   1.000
_cell.length_b   1.000
_cell.length_c   1.000
_cell.angle_alpha   90.00
_cell.angle_beta   90.00
_cell.angle_gamma   90.00
#
_symmetry.space_group_name_H-M   'P 1'
#
loop_
_entity.id
_entity.type
_entity.pdbx_description
1 polymer ?
#
loop_
_entity_poly.entity_id
_entity_poly.type
_entity_poly.pdbx_seq_one_letter_code
_entity_poly.pdbx_strand_id
1 'polypeptide(L)'
;MWKLKFGEGASNPLLRSSNGFLGRETWEFDPNGGSPEEHAVVERLRRDFTRNRFTQRECSDLLMRMQFAKENQVYSKHEVSNLKDSSEVTEEVLLTSLRRVLDQYSSLQAPDGYWPGGYSGILFILPLMIFALHVTKSLNDVLSSEHIREICRYIYNIQNEDGGWSTHTLGPSSMFGSCVNYATLRLLGEVLDEHNDGLSKGRAWILSHGSATVAPQWAKIYLSVIGVYDWSGNNPIIPELWLLPHFLPIHPGRFWCFCRMVYMPMSYIYAKRFIGPITPTILALREELYDVPYNKINWNNARISCCKDDIIYPPSWFQNIAMASLHKFMEPLFNMWPMNKLRKRALTNLMDHIHYEDENSNYVGLCPINKVLNMICCWIENPNSNAFRRHVPRIHDFLWLAEDGMKSKVKLILVLYSEN
;
A
#
# COMPACT_ATOMS: atom_id res chain seq x y z
N MET A 1 19.61 12.60 9.33
CA MET A 1 18.41 12.50 10.20
C MET A 1 17.16 12.66 9.34
N TRP A 2 16.10 11.93 9.65
CA TRP A 2 14.79 12.13 9.03
C TRP A 2 14.05 13.30 9.68
N LYS A 3 13.45 14.18 8.88
CA LYS A 3 12.66 15.32 9.34
C LYS A 3 11.26 15.28 8.76
N LEU A 4 10.26 15.54 9.60
CA LEU A 4 8.88 15.70 9.16
C LEU A 4 8.67 17.13 8.65
N LYS A 5 8.10 17.28 7.45
CA LYS A 5 7.80 18.56 6.80
C LYS A 5 6.30 18.77 6.69
N PHE A 6 5.87 20.02 6.77
CA PHE A 6 4.46 20.43 6.75
C PHE A 6 4.19 21.45 5.66
N GLY A 7 3.10 21.30 4.91
CA GLY A 7 2.63 22.29 3.94
C GLY A 7 3.55 22.58 2.75
N GLU A 8 4.66 21.84 2.60
CA GLU A 8 5.58 22.01 1.48
C GLU A 8 4.95 21.46 0.17
N GLY A 9 5.44 21.90 -0.99
CA GLY A 9 4.97 21.43 -2.31
C GLY A 9 4.82 22.52 -3.36
N ALA A 10 4.67 23.78 -2.95
CA ALA A 10 4.46 24.92 -3.86
C ALA A 10 5.61 25.16 -4.86
N SER A 11 6.83 24.75 -4.52
CA SER A 11 8.00 24.84 -5.42
C SER A 11 8.02 23.78 -6.51
N ASN A 12 7.22 22.72 -6.40
CA ASN A 12 7.16 21.64 -7.38
C ASN A 12 5.99 21.88 -8.36
N PRO A 13 6.25 22.19 -9.65
CA PRO A 13 5.19 22.50 -10.63
C PRO A 13 4.29 21.31 -10.95
N LEU A 14 4.67 20.09 -10.55
CA LEU A 14 3.88 18.87 -10.72
C LEU A 14 2.92 18.64 -9.54
N LEU A 15 3.11 19.31 -8.41
CA LEU A 15 2.19 19.25 -7.28
C LEU A 15 1.14 20.36 -7.38
N ARG A 16 -0.11 20.00 -7.14
CA ARG A 16 -1.25 20.92 -7.14
C ARG A 16 -1.96 20.88 -5.80
N SER A 17 -2.60 21.96 -5.39
CA SER A 17 -3.43 21.96 -4.20
C SER A 17 -4.51 23.02 -4.32
N SER A 18 -5.72 22.69 -3.88
CA SER A 18 -6.84 23.63 -3.76
C SER A 18 -6.82 24.42 -2.45
N ASN A 19 -6.02 24.01 -1.46
CA ASN A 19 -5.97 24.59 -0.12
C ASN A 19 -4.56 25.05 0.29
N GLY A 20 -3.64 25.27 -0.66
CA GLY A 20 -2.27 25.70 -0.36
C GLY A 20 -1.44 24.68 0.41
N PHE A 21 -1.72 23.38 0.24
CA PHE A 21 -1.05 22.24 0.88
C PHE A 21 -1.25 22.12 2.41
N LEU A 22 -2.23 22.83 2.99
CA LEU A 22 -2.61 22.64 4.40
C LEU A 22 -2.96 21.17 4.68
N GLY A 23 -2.39 20.61 5.73
CA GLY A 23 -2.54 19.20 6.11
C GLY A 23 -1.64 18.23 5.34
N ARG A 24 -0.74 18.73 4.48
CA ARG A 24 0.25 17.88 3.80
C ARG A 24 1.47 17.67 4.69
N GLU A 25 1.86 16.41 4.82
CA GLU A 25 3.08 15.99 5.49
C GLU A 25 3.91 15.05 4.64
N THR A 26 5.22 15.22 4.70
CA THR A 26 6.21 14.33 4.07
C THR A 26 7.42 14.17 4.95
N TRP A 27 8.06 13.00 4.89
CA TRP A 27 9.33 12.74 5.55
C TRP A 27 10.48 12.96 4.57
N GLU A 28 11.48 13.75 4.98
CA GLU A 28 12.68 14.02 4.19
C GLU A 28 13.93 13.62 4.97
N PHE A 29 14.91 13.01 4.29
CA PHE A 29 16.18 12.66 4.90
C PHE A 29 17.23 13.74 4.64
N ASP A 30 17.79 14.29 5.70
CA ASP A 30 18.93 15.20 5.64
C ASP A 30 20.21 14.47 6.11
N PRO A 31 21.21 14.22 5.23
CA PRO A 31 22.43 13.52 5.61
C PRO A 31 23.28 14.28 6.65
N ASN A 32 23.16 15.61 6.70
CA ASN A 32 23.90 16.46 7.63
C ASN A 32 23.06 16.87 8.85
N GLY A 33 21.81 16.44 8.90
CA GLY A 33 20.88 16.77 9.97
C GLY A 33 21.06 15.88 11.20
N GLY A 34 20.80 16.47 12.37
CA GLY A 34 20.73 15.81 13.67
C GLY A 34 22.06 15.70 14.42
N SER A 35 22.03 15.82 15.75
CA SER A 35 23.21 15.64 16.60
C SER A 35 23.52 14.15 16.85
N PRO A 36 24.77 13.79 17.21
CA PRO A 36 25.13 12.39 17.54
C PRO A 36 24.21 11.76 18.59
N GLU A 37 23.76 12.54 19.57
CA GLU A 37 22.83 12.10 20.61
C GLU A 37 21.45 11.78 20.03
N GLU A 38 20.94 12.62 19.12
CA GLU A 38 19.65 12.38 18.45
C GLU A 38 19.71 11.11 17.59
N HIS A 39 20.81 10.91 16.85
CA HIS A 39 21.02 9.67 16.08
C HIS A 39 21.04 8.45 17.01
N ALA A 40 21.74 8.53 18.14
CA ALA A 40 21.78 7.45 19.12
C ALA A 40 20.40 7.15 19.73
N VAL A 41 19.57 8.17 19.97
CA VAL A 41 18.19 8.00 20.43
C VAL A 41 17.36 7.28 19.36
N VAL A 42 17.40 7.71 18.10
CA VAL A 42 16.66 7.07 17.01
C VAL A 42 17.07 5.60 16.84
N GLU A 43 18.37 5.30 16.85
CA GLU A 43 18.86 3.92 16.76
C GLU A 43 18.50 3.08 17.99
N ARG A 44 18.40 3.68 19.18
CA ARG A 44 17.88 2.99 20.36
C ARG A 44 16.40 2.64 20.16
N LEU A 45 15.56 3.61 19.75
CA LEU A 45 14.13 3.39 19.53
C LEU A 45 13.86 2.30 18.50
N ARG A 46 14.61 2.29 17.40
CA ARG A 46 14.53 1.25 16.35
C ARG A 46 14.87 -0.13 16.89
N ARG A 47 15.99 -0.25 17.62
CA ARG A 47 16.42 -1.53 18.23
C ARG A 47 15.43 -2.02 19.26
N ASP A 48 14.91 -1.12 20.10
CA ASP A 48 13.91 -1.45 21.11
C ASP A 48 12.61 -1.94 20.45
N PHE A 49 12.16 -1.31 19.36
CA PHE A 49 11.01 -1.81 18.60
C PHE A 49 11.30 -3.21 18.03
N THR A 50 12.39 -3.38 17.28
CA THR A 50 12.74 -4.67 16.66
C THR A 50 12.85 -5.81 17.69
N ARG A 51 13.41 -5.54 18.88
CA ARG A 51 13.50 -6.53 19.96
C ARG A 51 12.12 -6.94 20.48
N ASN A 52 11.18 -6.01 20.54
CA ASN A 52 9.84 -6.22 21.09
C ASN A 52 8.77 -6.48 20.01
N ARG A 53 9.14 -6.58 18.73
CA ARG A 53 8.20 -6.59 17.59
C ARG A 53 7.10 -7.67 17.64
N PHE A 54 7.30 -8.75 18.41
CA PHE A 54 6.31 -9.82 18.55
C PHE A 54 5.32 -9.58 19.69
N THR A 55 5.72 -8.83 20.72
CA THR A 55 4.85 -8.46 21.86
C THR A 55 4.22 -7.09 21.68
N GLN A 56 4.90 -6.18 20.99
CA GLN A 56 4.43 -4.85 20.61
C GLN A 56 4.43 -4.74 19.08
N ARG A 57 3.26 -4.89 18.49
CA ARG A 57 3.06 -4.88 17.03
C ARG A 57 2.85 -3.48 16.45
N GLU A 58 2.56 -2.51 17.30
CA GLU A 58 2.14 -1.16 16.92
C GLU A 58 3.21 -0.15 17.35
N CYS A 59 3.52 0.80 16.46
CA CYS A 59 4.39 1.93 16.79
C CYS A 59 3.63 2.99 17.61
N SER A 60 4.38 3.86 18.24
CA SER A 60 3.91 5.03 18.99
C SER A 60 4.31 6.36 18.33
N ASP A 61 4.77 6.33 17.08
CA ASP A 61 5.28 7.48 16.32
C ASP A 61 6.37 8.27 17.07
N LEU A 62 7.29 7.54 17.71
CA LEU A 62 8.25 8.13 18.64
C LEU A 62 9.22 9.10 17.96
N LEU A 63 9.51 8.88 16.67
CA LEU A 63 10.37 9.77 15.87
C LEU A 63 9.72 11.14 15.63
N MET A 64 8.42 11.16 15.34
CA MET A 64 7.66 12.41 15.24
C MET A 64 7.59 13.09 16.61
N ARG A 65 7.19 12.36 17.66
CA ARG A 65 7.05 12.92 19.01
C ARG A 65 8.35 13.52 19.53
N MET A 66 9.49 12.91 19.22
CA MET A 66 10.82 13.45 19.54
C MET A 66 11.07 14.82 18.88
N GLN A 67 10.67 15.01 17.61
CA GLN A 67 10.81 16.28 16.91
C GLN A 67 9.89 17.36 17.49
N PHE A 68 8.63 17.02 17.74
CA PHE A 68 7.66 17.93 18.36
C PHE A 68 8.07 18.35 19.77
N ALA A 69 8.59 17.44 20.58
CA ALA A 69 9.08 17.77 21.92
C ALA A 69 10.20 18.81 21.89
N LYS A 70 11.06 18.78 20.87
CA LYS A 70 12.14 19.76 20.65
C LYS A 70 11.61 21.10 20.15
N GLU A 71 10.69 21.09 19.18
CA GLU A 71 10.17 22.30 18.52
C GLU A 71 9.19 23.07 19.41
N ASN A 72 8.28 22.38 20.10
CA ASN A 72 7.21 23.00 20.87
C ASN A 72 7.57 23.25 22.35
N GLN A 73 8.76 22.83 22.81
CA GLN A 73 9.27 23.01 24.20
C GLN A 73 8.27 22.61 25.31
N VAL A 74 7.35 21.68 25.03
CA VAL A 74 6.35 21.26 26.02
C VAL A 74 6.95 20.18 26.91
N TYR A 75 7.73 20.61 27.91
CA TYR A 75 7.91 19.82 29.12
C TYR A 75 6.60 19.86 29.90
N SER A 76 5.87 18.73 29.90
CA SER A 76 4.76 18.55 30.84
C SER A 76 5.29 18.75 32.26
N LYS A 77 4.92 19.86 32.90
CA LYS A 77 5.27 20.19 34.29
C LYS A 77 4.51 19.37 35.31
N HIS A 78 3.65 18.44 34.87
CA HIS A 78 2.75 17.70 35.74
C HIS A 78 3.34 16.33 36.07
N GLU A 79 3.70 16.14 37.34
CA GLU A 79 4.21 14.87 37.88
C GLU A 79 3.23 13.71 37.62
N VAL A 80 3.78 12.53 37.36
CA VAL A 80 3.01 11.30 37.19
C VAL A 80 2.72 10.72 38.58
N SER A 81 1.53 10.99 39.11
CA SER A 81 0.98 10.14 40.17
C SER A 81 0.54 8.82 39.53
N ASN A 82 1.34 7.76 39.71
CA ASN A 82 0.90 6.40 39.41
C ASN A 82 -0.22 6.05 40.37
N LEU A 83 -1.47 6.13 39.91
CA LEU A 83 -2.62 5.58 40.64
C LEU A 83 -2.36 4.08 40.79
N LYS A 84 -2.17 3.62 42.02
CA LYS A 84 -2.22 2.18 42.31
C LYS A 84 -3.69 1.75 42.17
N ASP A 85 -3.94 0.49 41.83
CA ASP A 85 -5.30 -0.08 41.65
C ASP A 85 -6.25 0.10 42.85
N SER A 86 -5.77 0.61 43.99
CA SER A 86 -6.50 0.86 45.23
C SER A 86 -6.71 2.32 45.60
N SER A 87 -6.33 3.32 44.77
CA SER A 87 -6.55 4.74 45.09
C SER A 87 -7.94 5.23 44.66
N GLU A 88 -8.64 5.90 45.57
CA GLU A 88 -9.89 6.60 45.26
C GLU A 88 -9.65 7.64 44.15
N VAL A 89 -10.41 7.53 43.06
CA VAL A 89 -10.32 8.47 41.94
C VAL A 89 -11.09 9.74 42.32
N THR A 90 -10.36 10.76 42.77
CA THR A 90 -10.94 12.07 43.10
C THR A 90 -11.09 12.96 41.86
N GLU A 91 -11.96 13.98 41.95
CA GLU A 91 -12.10 14.99 40.90
C GLU A 91 -10.77 15.69 40.57
N GLU A 92 -9.94 15.96 41.57
CA GLU A 92 -8.62 16.59 41.40
C GLU A 92 -7.67 15.70 40.58
N VAL A 93 -7.67 14.39 40.84
CA VAL A 93 -6.88 13.41 40.08
C VAL A 93 -7.34 13.35 38.62
N LEU A 94 -8.67 13.37 38.40
CA LEU A 94 -9.25 13.37 37.05
C LEU A 94 -8.88 14.66 36.29
N LEU A 95 -9.06 15.83 36.90
CA LEU A 95 -8.75 17.11 36.27
C LEU A 95 -7.26 17.26 35.98
N THR A 96 -6.39 16.79 36.89
CA THR A 96 -4.93 16.80 36.68
C THR A 96 -4.54 15.88 35.53
N SER A 97 -5.13 14.69 35.46
CA SER A 97 -4.89 13.74 34.37
C SER A 97 -5.39 14.26 33.03
N LEU A 98 -6.58 14.87 33.00
CA LEU A 98 -7.16 15.47 31.80
C LEU A 98 -6.29 16.63 31.28
N ARG A 99 -5.89 17.56 32.16
CA ARG A 99 -4.99 18.67 31.79
C ARG A 99 -3.69 18.15 31.20
N ARG A 100 -3.07 17.15 31.82
CA ARG A 100 -1.84 16.52 31.31
C ARG A 100 -2.03 15.93 29.91
N VAL A 101 -3.14 15.22 29.66
CA VAL A 101 -3.44 14.65 28.35
C VAL A 101 -3.68 15.76 27.32
N LEU A 102 -4.43 16.80 27.67
CA LEU A 102 -4.69 17.94 26.78
C LEU A 102 -3.41 18.71 26.44
N ASP A 103 -2.54 18.98 27.42
CA ASP A 103 -1.26 19.65 27.20
C ASP A 103 -0.35 18.80 26.29
N GLN A 104 -0.27 17.50 26.58
CA GLN A 104 0.52 16.58 25.77
C GLN A 104 -0.02 16.47 24.34
N TYR A 105 -1.33 16.35 24.15
CA TYR A 105 -1.91 16.24 22.82
C TYR A 105 -1.82 17.56 22.03
N SER A 106 -2.00 18.70 22.70
CA SER A 106 -1.84 20.03 22.10
C SER A 106 -0.40 20.26 21.63
N SER A 107 0.59 19.72 22.35
CA SER A 107 2.00 19.77 21.94
C SER A 107 2.32 19.02 20.64
N LEU A 108 1.40 18.17 20.15
CA LEU A 108 1.54 17.40 18.91
C LEU A 108 0.83 18.06 17.72
N GLN A 109 0.24 19.25 17.89
CA GLN A 109 -0.42 19.97 16.81
C GLN A 109 0.62 20.55 15.84
N ALA A 110 0.47 20.27 14.54
CA ALA A 110 1.33 20.81 13.48
C ALA A 110 1.10 22.33 13.31
N PRO A 111 2.06 23.07 12.70
CA PRO A 111 1.98 24.53 12.56
C PRO A 111 0.75 25.05 11.80
N ASP A 112 0.15 24.24 10.93
CA ASP A 112 -1.07 24.52 10.17
C ASP A 112 -2.35 23.94 10.81
N GLY A 113 -2.26 23.50 12.07
CA GLY A 113 -3.40 23.28 12.97
C GLY A 113 -3.97 21.87 13.02
N TYR A 114 -3.47 20.92 12.23
CA TYR A 114 -3.90 19.52 12.27
C TYR A 114 -2.97 18.66 13.16
N TRP A 115 -3.35 17.40 13.41
CA TRP A 115 -2.53 16.45 14.16
C TRP A 115 -1.95 15.38 13.22
N PRO A 116 -0.64 15.43 12.92
CA PRO A 116 0.03 14.40 12.14
C PRO A 116 0.10 13.08 12.91
N GLY A 117 0.05 11.95 12.20
CA GLY A 117 0.08 10.65 12.84
C GLY A 117 0.13 9.48 11.88
N GLY A 118 0.72 8.38 12.34
CA GLY A 118 0.87 7.16 11.57
C GLY A 118 -0.47 6.46 11.37
N TYR A 119 -1.14 6.70 10.25
CA TYR A 119 -2.36 5.99 9.89
C TYR A 119 -2.05 4.79 9.00
N SER A 120 -1.57 3.70 9.58
CA SER A 120 -1.16 2.47 8.88
C SER A 120 -1.91 1.25 9.44
N GLY A 121 -1.60 0.05 8.94
CA GLY A 121 -2.22 -1.17 9.45
C GLY A 121 -2.47 -2.24 8.40
N ILE A 122 -2.52 -1.83 7.12
CA ILE A 122 -2.73 -2.71 5.97
C ILE A 122 -1.40 -2.96 5.27
N LEU A 123 -0.93 -4.20 5.30
CA LEU A 123 0.45 -4.58 4.99
C LEU A 123 0.72 -4.84 3.51
N PHE A 124 -0.31 -4.81 2.66
CA PHE A 124 -0.11 -4.93 1.22
C PHE A 124 0.01 -3.57 0.51
N ILE A 125 -0.43 -2.46 1.09
CA ILE A 125 -0.42 -1.15 0.40
C ILE A 125 0.99 -0.72 -0.02
N LEU A 126 1.95 -0.82 0.90
CA LEU A 126 3.34 -0.47 0.63
C LEU A 126 3.93 -1.35 -0.50
N PRO A 127 3.81 -2.70 -0.46
CA PRO A 127 4.15 -3.55 -1.59
C PRO A 127 3.58 -3.11 -2.94
N LEU A 128 2.29 -2.80 -3.00
CA LEU A 128 1.65 -2.39 -4.25
C LEU A 128 2.21 -1.07 -4.80
N MET A 129 2.60 -0.16 -3.90
CA MET A 129 3.27 1.09 -4.26
C MET A 129 4.66 0.83 -4.83
N ILE A 130 5.45 -0.06 -4.21
CA ILE A 130 6.77 -0.46 -4.73
C ILE A 130 6.62 -1.12 -6.11
N PHE A 131 5.61 -1.96 -6.30
CA PHE A 131 5.33 -2.58 -7.60
C PHE A 131 5.01 -1.53 -8.66
N ALA A 132 4.19 -0.53 -8.32
CA ALA A 132 3.87 0.56 -9.23
C ALA A 132 5.11 1.39 -9.60
N LEU A 133 5.95 1.73 -8.62
CA LEU A 133 7.22 2.43 -8.87
C LEU A 133 8.17 1.61 -9.75
N HIS A 134 8.24 0.29 -9.52
CA HIS A 134 9.05 -0.62 -10.31
C HIS A 134 8.59 -0.66 -11.78
N VAL A 135 7.31 -0.93 -12.04
CA VAL A 135 6.81 -1.07 -13.43
C VAL A 135 6.76 0.23 -14.20
N THR A 136 6.69 1.36 -13.50
CA THR A 136 6.76 2.72 -14.09
C THR A 136 8.19 3.27 -14.14
N LYS A 137 9.19 2.48 -13.75
CA LYS A 137 10.62 2.84 -13.75
C LYS A 137 10.95 4.12 -12.96
N SER A 138 10.15 4.43 -11.95
CA SER A 138 10.28 5.63 -11.12
C SER A 138 10.81 5.33 -9.70
N LEU A 139 11.17 4.08 -9.41
CA LEU A 139 11.61 3.65 -8.07
C LEU A 139 12.79 4.46 -7.54
N ASN A 140 13.86 4.63 -8.34
CA ASN A 140 15.05 5.38 -7.92
C ASN A 140 14.87 6.91 -7.97
N ASP A 141 13.86 7.39 -8.70
CA ASP A 141 13.52 8.81 -8.74
C ASP A 141 12.76 9.25 -7.47
N VAL A 142 12.01 8.31 -6.87
CA VAL A 142 11.15 8.56 -5.72
C VAL A 142 11.80 8.12 -4.41
N LEU A 143 12.49 6.97 -4.40
CA LEU A 143 13.04 6.37 -3.18
C LEU A 143 14.56 6.47 -3.17
N SER A 144 15.09 7.21 -2.20
CA SER A 144 16.52 7.18 -1.89
C SER A 144 16.91 5.87 -1.18
N SER A 145 18.22 5.59 -1.07
CA SER A 145 18.74 4.46 -0.31
C SER A 145 18.24 4.43 1.15
N GLU A 146 18.01 5.60 1.74
CA GLU A 146 17.47 5.71 3.11
C GLU A 146 15.99 5.34 3.16
N HIS A 147 15.19 5.72 2.17
CA HIS A 147 13.80 5.24 2.06
C HIS A 147 13.76 3.72 1.97
N ILE A 148 14.60 3.14 1.10
CA ILE A 148 14.69 1.69 0.89
C ILE A 148 15.05 0.99 2.21
N ARG A 149 16.06 1.50 2.94
CA ARG A 149 16.47 0.94 4.23
C ARG A 149 15.33 0.93 5.26
N GLU A 150 14.59 2.03 5.38
CA GLU A 150 13.48 2.11 6.33
C GLU A 150 12.27 1.28 5.90
N ILE A 151 12.03 1.13 4.60
CA ILE A 151 10.97 0.24 4.08
C ILE A 151 11.32 -1.22 4.35
N CYS A 152 12.55 -1.65 4.10
CA CYS A 152 13.01 -3.00 4.44
C CYS A 152 12.91 -3.24 5.95
N ARG A 153 13.36 -2.27 6.79
CA ARG A 153 13.21 -2.34 8.25
C ARG A 153 11.76 -2.59 8.66
N TYR A 154 10.81 -1.84 8.07
CA TYR A 154 9.40 -2.02 8.34
C TYR A 154 8.90 -3.41 7.97
N ILE A 155 9.18 -3.86 6.73
CA ILE A 155 8.72 -5.17 6.25
C ILE A 155 9.27 -6.31 7.13
N TYR A 156 10.54 -6.25 7.54
CA TYR A 156 11.10 -7.23 8.46
C TYR A 156 10.47 -7.16 9.86
N ASN A 157 10.20 -5.96 10.38
CA ASN A 157 9.59 -5.80 11.69
C ASN A 157 8.17 -6.40 11.78
N ILE A 158 7.38 -6.30 10.71
CA ILE A 158 6.02 -6.86 10.65
C ILE A 158 5.97 -8.36 10.28
N GLN A 159 7.11 -8.98 9.95
CA GLN A 159 7.16 -10.42 9.67
C GLN A 159 6.77 -11.22 10.92
N ASN A 160 5.94 -12.24 10.76
CA ASN A 160 5.52 -13.11 11.85
C ASN A 160 6.61 -14.13 12.24
N GLU A 161 6.47 -14.73 13.42
CA GLU A 161 7.43 -15.73 13.94
C GLU A 161 7.54 -16.96 13.03
N ASP A 162 6.46 -17.31 12.33
CA ASP A 162 6.42 -18.39 11.34
C ASP A 162 7.13 -18.06 10.01
N GLY A 163 7.60 -16.82 9.86
CA GLY A 163 8.28 -16.33 8.67
C GLY A 163 7.37 -15.68 7.63
N GLY A 164 6.05 -15.82 7.74
CA GLY A 164 5.12 -15.22 6.78
C GLY A 164 4.80 -13.76 7.09
N TRP A 165 3.95 -13.17 6.24
CA TRP A 165 3.38 -11.84 6.42
C TRP A 165 1.86 -11.88 6.31
N SER A 166 1.21 -11.08 7.15
CA SER A 166 -0.24 -10.88 7.12
C SER A 166 -0.67 -9.84 6.07
N THR A 167 -1.97 -9.71 5.87
CA THR A 167 -2.57 -8.55 5.18
C THR A 167 -2.77 -7.33 6.09
N HIS A 168 -2.72 -7.52 7.41
CA HIS A 168 -2.82 -6.45 8.40
C HIS A 168 -1.94 -6.70 9.65
N THR A 169 -1.55 -5.64 10.37
CA THR A 169 -0.51 -5.66 11.43
C THR A 169 -0.67 -6.75 12.50
N LEU A 170 -1.91 -7.04 12.90
CA LEU A 170 -2.21 -8.01 13.97
C LEU A 170 -2.67 -9.39 13.46
N GLY A 171 -2.65 -9.61 12.14
CA GLY A 171 -3.18 -10.82 11.54
C GLY A 171 -2.17 -11.96 11.45
N PRO A 172 -2.65 -13.20 11.26
CA PRO A 172 -1.79 -14.33 10.93
C PRO A 172 -1.17 -14.17 9.54
N SER A 173 -0.12 -14.94 9.28
CA SER A 173 0.49 -15.00 7.96
C SER A 173 -0.50 -15.47 6.90
N SER A 174 -0.41 -14.89 5.71
CA SER A 174 -1.36 -15.07 4.60
C SER A 174 -0.60 -15.23 3.29
N MET A 175 -1.15 -15.96 2.32
CA MET A 175 -0.49 -16.11 1.02
C MET A 175 -0.40 -14.76 0.30
N PHE A 176 -1.44 -13.93 0.41
CA PHE A 176 -1.43 -12.56 -0.12
C PHE A 176 -0.29 -11.74 0.50
N GLY A 177 -0.28 -11.58 1.84
CA GLY A 177 0.70 -10.76 2.54
C GLY A 177 2.12 -11.25 2.31
N SER A 178 2.36 -12.56 2.40
CA SER A 178 3.69 -13.16 2.23
C SER A 178 4.23 -12.96 0.82
N CYS A 179 3.46 -13.24 -0.23
CA CYS A 179 3.94 -13.10 -1.60
C CYS A 179 4.32 -11.65 -1.94
N VAL A 180 3.48 -10.67 -1.57
CA VAL A 180 3.72 -9.28 -1.95
C VAL A 180 4.86 -8.64 -1.14
N ASN A 181 4.98 -8.95 0.15
CA ASN A 181 6.08 -8.44 0.97
C ASN A 181 7.41 -9.09 0.59
N TYR A 182 7.44 -10.41 0.35
CA TYR A 182 8.63 -11.10 -0.16
C TYR A 182 9.11 -10.50 -1.48
N ALA A 183 8.21 -10.37 -2.47
CA ALA A 183 8.56 -9.78 -3.75
C ALA A 183 9.01 -8.31 -3.61
N THR A 184 8.46 -7.56 -2.66
CA THR A 184 8.88 -6.19 -2.36
C THR A 184 10.33 -6.14 -1.86
N LEU A 185 10.69 -6.98 -0.89
CA LEU A 185 12.08 -7.07 -0.40
C LEU A 185 13.06 -7.37 -1.55
N ARG A 186 12.73 -8.33 -2.41
CA ARG A 186 13.55 -8.67 -3.58
C ARG A 186 13.70 -7.51 -4.56
N LEU A 187 12.61 -6.78 -4.85
CA LEU A 187 12.62 -5.60 -5.72
C LEU A 187 13.42 -4.42 -5.13
N LEU A 188 13.51 -4.35 -3.81
CA LEU A 188 14.28 -3.35 -3.07
C LEU A 188 15.76 -3.73 -2.89
N GLY A 189 16.18 -4.89 -3.41
CA GLY A 189 17.57 -5.31 -3.45
C GLY A 189 17.99 -6.29 -2.34
N GLU A 190 17.08 -6.74 -1.47
CA GLU A 190 17.38 -7.79 -0.50
C GLU A 190 17.72 -9.08 -1.22
N VAL A 191 18.85 -9.69 -0.89
CA VAL A 191 19.35 -10.92 -1.52
C VAL A 191 18.98 -12.14 -0.69
N LEU A 192 18.54 -13.21 -1.35
CA LEU A 192 18.31 -14.50 -0.74
C LEU A 192 19.67 -15.22 -0.60
N ASP A 193 20.29 -15.06 0.55
CA ASP A 193 21.56 -15.72 0.92
C ASP A 193 21.48 -16.32 2.34
N GLU A 194 22.55 -16.99 2.76
CA GLU A 194 22.64 -17.66 4.07
C GLU A 194 22.57 -16.69 5.26
N HIS A 195 22.74 -15.39 5.04
CA HIS A 195 22.71 -14.37 6.08
C HIS A 195 21.33 -13.72 6.26
N ASN A 196 20.43 -13.86 5.26
CA ASN A 196 19.07 -13.31 5.31
C ASN A 196 18.04 -14.34 5.78
N ASP A 197 18.05 -14.62 7.09
CA ASP A 197 17.13 -15.56 7.73
C ASP A 197 15.65 -15.19 7.53
N GLY A 198 15.32 -13.89 7.60
CA GLY A 198 13.96 -13.40 7.38
C GLY A 198 13.44 -13.71 5.98
N LEU A 199 14.21 -13.39 4.94
CA LEU A 199 13.82 -13.67 3.56
C LEU A 199 13.73 -15.18 3.29
N SER A 200 14.67 -15.96 3.82
CA SER A 200 14.68 -17.43 3.70
C SER A 200 13.45 -18.08 4.35
N LYS A 201 13.09 -17.65 5.56
CA LYS A 201 11.86 -18.08 6.25
C LYS A 201 10.60 -17.70 5.49
N GLY A 202 10.56 -16.48 4.95
CA GLY A 202 9.48 -16.00 4.10
C GLY A 202 9.25 -16.89 2.87
N ARG A 203 10.34 -17.23 2.17
CA ARG A 203 10.27 -18.16 1.04
C ARG A 203 9.79 -19.54 1.46
N ALA A 204 10.37 -20.08 2.54
CA ALA A 204 10.00 -21.40 3.06
C ALA A 204 8.51 -21.46 3.42
N TRP A 205 7.97 -20.40 4.05
CA TRP A 205 6.56 -20.27 4.36
C TRP A 205 5.68 -20.26 3.09
N ILE A 206 6.03 -19.47 2.07
CA ILE A 206 5.28 -19.41 0.81
C ILE A 206 5.22 -20.80 0.15
N LEU A 207 6.34 -21.51 0.08
CA LEU A 207 6.40 -22.82 -0.55
C LEU A 207 5.65 -23.89 0.25
N SER A 208 5.72 -23.87 1.58
CA SER A 208 5.02 -24.85 2.43
C SER A 208 3.50 -24.67 2.44
N HIS A 209 2.98 -23.50 2.07
CA HIS A 209 1.56 -23.18 2.03
C HIS A 209 0.94 -23.21 0.62
N GLY A 210 1.63 -23.85 -0.35
CA GLY A 210 1.10 -24.10 -1.69
C GLY A 210 1.54 -23.12 -2.76
N SER A 211 2.59 -22.33 -2.51
CA SER A 211 3.20 -21.35 -3.44
C SER A 211 2.30 -20.16 -3.82
N ALA A 212 2.86 -19.23 -4.61
CA ALA A 212 2.08 -18.12 -5.15
C ALA A 212 0.91 -18.57 -6.06
N THR A 213 0.83 -19.83 -6.52
CA THR A 213 -0.30 -20.33 -7.32
C THR A 213 -1.64 -20.26 -6.58
N VAL A 214 -1.63 -20.37 -5.25
CA VAL A 214 -2.83 -20.30 -4.40
C VAL A 214 -3.06 -18.90 -3.83
N ALA A 215 -2.36 -17.86 -4.31
CA ALA A 215 -2.60 -16.50 -3.82
C ALA A 215 -4.02 -16.00 -4.18
N PRO A 216 -4.64 -15.13 -3.35
CA PRO A 216 -5.92 -14.49 -3.68
C PRO A 216 -5.85 -13.65 -4.96
N GLN A 217 -7.00 -13.37 -5.58
CA GLN A 217 -7.05 -12.70 -6.89
C GLN A 217 -6.30 -11.37 -6.93
N TRP A 218 -6.39 -10.53 -5.88
CA TRP A 218 -5.65 -9.27 -5.85
C TRP A 218 -4.14 -9.50 -5.90
N ALA A 219 -3.62 -10.43 -5.08
CA ALA A 219 -2.21 -10.81 -5.14
C ALA A 219 -1.80 -11.25 -6.56
N LYS A 220 -2.60 -12.13 -7.19
CA LYS A 220 -2.35 -12.61 -8.56
C LYS A 220 -2.31 -11.46 -9.57
N ILE A 221 -3.22 -10.50 -9.50
CA ILE A 221 -3.25 -9.32 -10.38
C ILE A 221 -1.94 -8.54 -10.25
N TYR A 222 -1.52 -8.22 -9.03
CA TYR A 222 -0.33 -7.41 -8.79
C TYR A 222 0.97 -8.15 -9.12
N LEU A 223 1.05 -9.44 -8.83
CA LEU A 223 2.15 -10.30 -9.27
C LEU A 223 2.19 -10.41 -10.80
N SER A 224 1.04 -10.35 -11.48
CA SER A 224 0.98 -10.34 -12.95
C SER A 224 1.48 -9.02 -13.54
N VAL A 225 1.14 -7.90 -12.90
CA VAL A 225 1.61 -6.56 -13.29
C VAL A 225 3.14 -6.45 -13.25
N ILE A 226 3.80 -7.00 -12.23
CA ILE A 226 5.28 -7.02 -12.18
C ILE A 226 5.90 -8.15 -13.02
N GLY A 227 5.09 -9.06 -13.56
CA GLY A 227 5.54 -10.13 -14.44
C GLY A 227 6.01 -11.41 -13.73
N VAL A 228 5.68 -11.63 -12.46
CA VAL A 228 6.00 -12.88 -11.75
C VAL A 228 4.84 -13.87 -11.72
N TYR A 229 3.69 -13.54 -12.31
CA TYR A 229 2.49 -14.39 -12.41
C TYR A 229 1.85 -14.22 -13.79
N ASP A 230 1.30 -15.27 -14.40
CA ASP A 230 0.71 -15.16 -15.74
C ASP A 230 -0.75 -14.68 -15.67
N TRP A 231 -1.14 -13.78 -16.57
CA TRP A 231 -2.51 -13.25 -16.62
C TRP A 231 -3.59 -14.33 -16.83
N SER A 232 -3.26 -15.46 -17.45
CA SER A 232 -4.18 -16.60 -17.62
C SER A 232 -4.59 -17.26 -16.30
N GLY A 233 -3.79 -17.07 -15.26
CA GLY A 233 -4.09 -17.50 -13.89
C GLY A 233 -4.97 -16.54 -13.10
N ASN A 234 -5.54 -15.51 -13.74
CA ASN A 234 -6.49 -14.58 -13.11
C ASN A 234 -7.91 -14.80 -13.61
N ASN A 235 -8.90 -14.62 -12.73
CA ASN A 235 -10.29 -14.51 -13.16
C ASN A 235 -10.49 -13.24 -13.99
N PRO A 236 -11.38 -13.26 -15.00
CA PRO A 236 -11.70 -12.09 -15.80
C PRO A 236 -12.15 -10.89 -14.99
N ILE A 237 -11.60 -9.72 -15.32
CA ILE A 237 -12.08 -8.41 -14.87
C ILE A 237 -12.63 -7.73 -16.11
N ILE A 238 -13.92 -7.42 -16.11
CA ILE A 238 -14.67 -7.06 -17.32
C ILE A 238 -14.73 -5.53 -17.45
N PRO A 239 -13.91 -4.89 -18.30
CA PRO A 239 -14.02 -3.45 -18.52
C PRO A 239 -15.38 -3.06 -19.11
N GLU A 240 -16.01 -3.94 -19.90
CA GLU A 240 -17.28 -3.68 -20.57
C GLU A 240 -18.46 -3.43 -19.61
N LEU A 241 -18.36 -3.84 -18.33
CA LEU A 241 -19.38 -3.53 -17.31
C LEU A 241 -19.60 -2.02 -17.13
N TRP A 242 -18.58 -1.21 -17.40
CA TRP A 242 -18.63 0.25 -17.31
C TRP A 242 -19.36 0.93 -18.48
N LEU A 243 -19.79 0.16 -19.49
CA LEU A 243 -20.62 0.65 -20.59
C LEU A 243 -22.10 0.29 -20.43
N LEU A 244 -22.45 -0.47 -19.38
CA LEU A 244 -23.83 -0.86 -19.14
C LEU A 244 -24.71 0.37 -18.78
N PRO A 245 -26.02 0.33 -19.09
CA PRO A 245 -26.94 1.34 -18.56
C PRO A 245 -26.95 1.38 -17.03
N HIS A 246 -26.92 2.58 -16.45
CA HIS A 246 -26.84 2.78 -14.99
C HIS A 246 -28.00 2.17 -14.18
N PHE A 247 -29.17 1.93 -14.81
CA PHE A 247 -30.31 1.31 -14.13
C PHE A 247 -30.09 -0.19 -13.83
N LEU A 248 -29.12 -0.85 -14.48
CA LEU A 248 -28.84 -2.26 -14.21
C LEU A 248 -28.17 -2.44 -12.84
N PRO A 249 -28.58 -3.45 -12.04
CA PRO A 249 -28.08 -3.63 -10.67
C PRO A 249 -26.58 -3.96 -10.61
N ILE A 250 -26.03 -4.53 -11.67
CA ILE A 250 -24.61 -4.91 -11.79
C ILE A 250 -23.73 -3.77 -12.33
N HIS A 251 -24.30 -2.59 -12.60
CA HIS A 251 -23.52 -1.46 -13.09
C HIS A 251 -22.51 -0.99 -12.02
N PRO A 252 -21.20 -0.87 -12.33
CA PRO A 252 -20.17 -0.54 -11.34
C PRO A 252 -20.39 0.78 -10.59
N GLY A 253 -21.10 1.74 -11.19
CA GLY A 253 -21.50 3.00 -10.54
C GLY A 253 -22.39 2.81 -9.29
N ARG A 254 -23.01 1.64 -9.11
CA ARG A 254 -23.79 1.28 -7.91
C ARG A 254 -22.97 0.55 -6.85
N PHE A 255 -21.74 0.16 -7.14
CA PHE A 255 -20.88 -0.48 -6.16
C PHE A 255 -20.36 0.55 -5.15
N TRP A 256 -20.01 0.05 -3.96
CA TRP A 256 -19.30 0.83 -2.96
C TRP A 256 -18.10 1.56 -3.58
N CYS A 257 -17.88 2.81 -3.18
CA CYS A 257 -16.90 3.70 -3.82
C CYS A 257 -15.51 3.08 -3.89
N PHE A 258 -15.02 2.48 -2.81
CA PHE A 258 -13.71 1.81 -2.82
C PHE A 258 -13.65 0.65 -3.81
N CYS A 259 -14.70 -0.17 -3.87
CA CYS A 259 -14.77 -1.29 -4.81
C CYS A 259 -14.67 -0.76 -6.25
N ARG A 260 -15.53 0.19 -6.64
CA ARG A 260 -15.53 0.69 -8.03
C ARG A 260 -14.23 1.42 -8.38
N MET A 261 -13.67 2.21 -7.47
CA MET A 261 -12.43 2.98 -7.72
C MET A 261 -11.18 2.12 -7.81
N VAL A 262 -11.17 0.92 -7.21
CA VAL A 262 -10.08 -0.05 -7.37
C VAL A 262 -10.29 -0.93 -8.61
N TYR A 263 -11.50 -1.46 -8.82
CA TYR A 263 -11.77 -2.33 -9.95
C TYR A 263 -11.77 -1.61 -11.30
N MET A 264 -12.01 -0.29 -11.34
CA MET A 264 -11.91 0.54 -12.55
C MET A 264 -10.51 0.44 -13.19
N PRO A 265 -9.42 0.91 -12.55
CA PRO A 265 -8.09 0.80 -13.13
C PRO A 265 -7.59 -0.66 -13.21
N MET A 266 -7.97 -1.55 -12.29
CA MET A 266 -7.65 -2.99 -12.43
C MET A 266 -8.23 -3.58 -13.72
N SER A 267 -9.46 -3.22 -14.10
CA SER A 267 -10.09 -3.71 -15.34
C SER A 267 -9.35 -3.20 -16.59
N TYR A 268 -8.88 -1.95 -16.56
CA TYR A 268 -8.05 -1.38 -17.62
C TYR A 268 -6.73 -2.15 -17.77
N ILE A 269 -6.01 -2.34 -16.67
CA ILE A 269 -4.72 -3.07 -16.63
C ILE A 269 -4.91 -4.52 -17.08
N TYR A 270 -5.95 -5.20 -16.58
CA TYR A 270 -6.27 -6.58 -16.95
C TYR A 270 -6.51 -6.72 -18.46
N ALA A 271 -7.36 -5.86 -19.02
CA ALA A 271 -7.70 -5.89 -20.44
C ALA A 271 -6.50 -5.53 -21.35
N LYS A 272 -5.56 -4.73 -20.86
CA LYS A 272 -4.27 -4.47 -21.53
C LYS A 272 -3.25 -5.60 -21.36
N ARG A 273 -3.46 -6.52 -20.42
CA ARG A 273 -2.49 -7.57 -20.03
C ARG A 273 -1.11 -6.99 -19.73
N PHE A 274 -1.09 -5.81 -19.10
CA PHE A 274 0.16 -5.10 -18.90
C PHE A 274 1.12 -5.89 -18.00
N ILE A 275 2.39 -5.92 -18.40
CA ILE A 275 3.48 -6.53 -17.66
C ILE A 275 4.63 -5.51 -17.66
N GLY A 276 5.20 -5.27 -16.48
CA GLY A 276 6.37 -4.41 -16.31
C GLY A 276 7.65 -5.02 -16.89
N PRO A 277 8.80 -4.34 -16.71
CA PRO A 277 10.09 -4.83 -17.20
C PRO A 277 10.48 -6.18 -16.57
N ILE A 278 10.86 -7.16 -17.39
CA ILE A 278 11.38 -8.45 -16.90
C ILE A 278 12.87 -8.30 -16.59
N THR A 279 13.18 -8.02 -15.33
CA THR A 279 14.56 -7.88 -14.82
C THR A 279 15.11 -9.22 -14.32
N PRO A 280 16.43 -9.33 -14.03
CA PRO A 280 16.99 -10.51 -13.37
C PRO A 280 16.28 -10.85 -12.04
N THR A 281 15.88 -9.84 -11.27
CA THR A 281 15.10 -10.03 -10.03
C THR A 281 13.73 -10.64 -10.31
N ILE A 282 13.04 -10.21 -11.36
CA ILE A 282 11.74 -10.80 -11.76
C ILE A 282 11.90 -12.26 -12.17
N LEU A 283 12.98 -12.59 -12.90
CA LEU A 283 13.30 -13.97 -13.25
C LEU A 283 13.61 -14.81 -12.01
N ALA A 284 14.37 -14.29 -11.06
CA ALA A 284 14.66 -14.97 -9.80
C ALA A 284 13.36 -15.22 -8.99
N LEU A 285 12.46 -14.22 -8.90
CA LEU A 285 11.17 -14.36 -8.25
C LEU A 285 10.29 -15.47 -8.85
N ARG A 286 10.38 -15.72 -10.17
CA ARG A 286 9.67 -16.82 -10.84
C ARG A 286 10.19 -18.21 -10.45
N GLU A 287 11.42 -18.31 -9.95
CA GLU A 287 11.99 -19.55 -9.41
C GLU A 287 11.85 -19.62 -7.87
N GLU A 288 11.69 -18.47 -7.21
CA GLU A 288 11.63 -18.38 -5.75
C GLU A 288 10.22 -18.62 -5.19
N LEU A 289 9.18 -18.12 -5.87
CA LEU A 289 7.79 -18.11 -5.37
C LEU A 289 6.98 -19.38 -5.67
N TYR A 290 7.56 -20.33 -6.40
CA TYR A 290 6.86 -21.51 -6.93
C TYR A 290 7.60 -22.80 -6.57
N ASP A 291 6.82 -23.87 -6.34
CA ASP A 291 7.29 -25.22 -6.04
C ASP A 291 7.57 -26.06 -7.30
N VAL A 292 7.08 -25.60 -8.45
CA VAL A 292 7.32 -26.17 -9.77
C VAL A 292 7.95 -25.11 -10.70
N PRO A 293 8.72 -25.51 -11.72
CA PRO A 293 9.28 -24.57 -12.69
C PRO A 293 8.20 -23.68 -13.30
N TYR A 294 8.48 -22.38 -13.43
CA TYR A 294 7.50 -21.37 -13.83
C TYR A 294 6.76 -21.71 -15.14
N ASN A 295 7.47 -22.26 -16.12
CA ASN A 295 6.93 -22.66 -17.42
C ASN A 295 6.04 -23.92 -17.39
N LYS A 296 6.01 -24.66 -16.28
CA LYS A 296 5.18 -25.86 -16.09
C LYS A 296 3.95 -25.59 -15.21
N ILE A 297 3.77 -24.37 -14.71
CA ILE A 297 2.62 -24.01 -13.88
C ILE A 297 1.33 -24.15 -14.69
N ASN A 298 0.36 -24.87 -14.14
CA ASN A 298 -0.99 -24.91 -14.69
C ASN A 298 -1.80 -23.68 -14.23
N TRP A 299 -1.69 -22.59 -14.99
CA TRP A 299 -2.37 -21.33 -14.69
C TRP A 299 -3.90 -21.45 -14.66
N ASN A 300 -4.49 -22.37 -15.42
CA ASN A 300 -5.94 -22.62 -15.35
C ASN A 300 -6.38 -23.15 -13.98
N ASN A 301 -5.57 -24.01 -13.36
CA ASN A 301 -5.83 -24.49 -12.00
C ASN A 301 -5.56 -23.38 -10.97
N ALA A 302 -4.45 -22.66 -11.14
CA ALA A 302 -4.07 -21.56 -10.25
C ALA A 302 -5.16 -20.47 -10.20
N ARG A 303 -5.85 -20.20 -11.32
CA ARG A 303 -6.97 -19.25 -11.40
C ARG A 303 -8.07 -19.48 -10.37
N ILE A 304 -8.47 -20.73 -10.17
CA ILE A 304 -9.55 -21.10 -9.24
C ILE A 304 -9.05 -21.48 -7.85
N SER A 305 -7.73 -21.58 -7.67
CA SER A 305 -7.12 -21.93 -6.40
C SER A 305 -6.97 -20.72 -5.49
N CYS A 306 -7.19 -20.90 -4.20
CA CYS A 306 -6.94 -19.90 -3.16
C CYS A 306 -6.49 -20.61 -1.89
N CYS A 307 -5.50 -20.07 -1.20
CA CYS A 307 -5.04 -20.57 0.09
C CYS A 307 -6.22 -20.55 1.07
N LYS A 308 -6.42 -21.63 1.83
CA LYS A 308 -7.57 -21.76 2.73
C LYS A 308 -7.57 -20.69 3.82
N ASP A 309 -6.39 -20.36 4.33
CA ASP A 309 -6.21 -19.38 5.40
C ASP A 309 -6.53 -17.94 4.93
N ASP A 310 -6.51 -17.70 3.62
CA ASP A 310 -6.86 -16.41 3.02
C ASP A 310 -8.35 -16.28 2.69
N ILE A 311 -9.15 -17.35 2.78
CA ILE A 311 -10.58 -17.33 2.45
C ILE A 311 -11.38 -16.86 3.66
N ILE A 312 -11.73 -15.57 3.68
CA ILE A 312 -12.67 -15.00 4.65
C ILE A 312 -14.13 -15.29 4.25
N TYR A 313 -14.44 -15.07 2.96
CA TYR A 313 -15.77 -15.31 2.39
C TYR A 313 -15.65 -16.30 1.24
N PRO A 314 -16.13 -17.54 1.41
CA PRO A 314 -16.06 -18.53 0.33
C PRO A 314 -16.97 -18.10 -0.82
N PRO A 315 -16.53 -18.23 -2.09
CA PRO A 315 -17.34 -17.88 -3.23
C PRO A 315 -18.56 -18.80 -3.31
N SER A 316 -19.74 -18.20 -3.51
CA SER A 316 -20.97 -18.96 -3.68
C SER A 316 -20.95 -19.79 -4.97
N TRP A 317 -21.77 -20.84 -5.05
CA TRP A 317 -21.91 -21.64 -6.27
C TRP A 317 -22.32 -20.77 -7.47
N PHE A 318 -23.19 -19.77 -7.26
CA PHE A 318 -23.60 -18.81 -8.28
C PHE A 318 -22.43 -17.96 -8.76
N GLN A 319 -21.60 -17.45 -7.85
CA GLN A 319 -20.40 -16.69 -8.20
C GLN A 319 -19.40 -17.54 -8.99
N ASN A 320 -19.21 -18.81 -8.61
CA ASN A 320 -18.34 -19.75 -9.34
C ASN A 320 -18.83 -19.99 -10.76
N ILE A 321 -20.14 -20.22 -10.95
CA ILE A 321 -20.74 -20.37 -12.28
C ILE A 321 -20.60 -19.09 -13.10
N ALA A 322 -20.85 -17.93 -12.50
CA ALA A 322 -20.71 -16.63 -13.16
C ALA A 322 -19.25 -16.44 -13.63
N MET A 323 -18.26 -16.62 -12.76
CA MET A 323 -16.84 -16.47 -13.11
C MET A 323 -16.38 -17.49 -14.16
N ALA A 324 -16.83 -18.74 -14.07
CA ALA A 324 -16.54 -19.75 -15.08
C ALA A 324 -17.15 -19.39 -16.44
N SER A 325 -18.37 -18.87 -16.46
CA SER A 325 -19.05 -18.43 -17.68
C SER A 325 -18.35 -17.22 -18.30
N LEU A 326 -17.96 -16.25 -17.47
CA LEU A 326 -17.19 -15.08 -17.89
C LEU A 326 -15.86 -15.49 -18.53
N HIS A 327 -15.16 -16.44 -17.94
CA HIS A 327 -13.88 -16.92 -18.46
C HIS A 327 -14.02 -17.73 -19.74
N LYS A 328 -14.96 -18.68 -19.79
CA LYS A 328 -15.08 -19.62 -20.91
C LYS A 328 -15.73 -19.01 -22.15
N PHE A 329 -16.65 -18.05 -21.96
CA PHE A 329 -17.46 -17.51 -23.06
C PHE A 329 -17.21 -16.02 -23.28
N MET A 330 -17.40 -15.19 -22.24
CA MET A 330 -17.38 -13.73 -22.42
C MET A 330 -15.98 -13.19 -22.73
N GLU A 331 -14.95 -13.66 -22.02
CA GLU A 331 -13.58 -13.17 -22.21
C GLU A 331 -13.03 -13.48 -23.61
N PRO A 332 -13.15 -14.71 -24.16
CA PRO A 332 -12.82 -14.97 -25.56
C PRO A 332 -13.65 -14.12 -26.51
N LEU A 333 -14.97 -14.02 -26.28
CA LEU A 333 -15.87 -13.26 -27.14
C LEU A 333 -15.44 -11.80 -27.27
N PHE A 334 -15.13 -11.11 -26.17
CA PHE A 334 -14.69 -9.71 -26.17
C PHE A 334 -13.32 -9.49 -26.81
N ASN A 335 -12.52 -10.53 -27.01
CA ASN A 335 -11.25 -10.45 -27.75
C ASN A 335 -11.42 -10.68 -29.26
N MET A 336 -12.57 -11.19 -29.72
CA MET A 336 -12.85 -11.42 -31.13
C MET A 336 -13.52 -10.21 -31.79
N TRP A 337 -13.32 -10.08 -33.10
CA TRP A 337 -14.06 -9.09 -33.89
C TRP A 337 -15.54 -9.54 -34.06
N PRO A 338 -16.54 -8.64 -33.95
CA PRO A 338 -16.43 -7.18 -33.74
C PRO A 338 -16.45 -6.74 -32.27
N MET A 339 -16.60 -7.66 -31.33
CA MET A 339 -16.77 -7.37 -29.89
C MET A 339 -15.55 -6.69 -29.26
N ASN A 340 -14.36 -6.91 -29.81
CA ASN A 340 -13.15 -6.17 -29.42
C ASN A 340 -13.28 -4.63 -29.60
N LYS A 341 -14.18 -4.15 -30.47
CA LYS A 341 -14.52 -2.72 -30.56
C LYS A 341 -15.20 -2.23 -29.29
N LEU A 342 -16.03 -3.06 -28.66
CA LEU A 342 -16.67 -2.75 -27.37
C LEU A 342 -15.63 -2.65 -26.26
N ARG A 343 -14.67 -3.59 -26.22
CA ARG A 343 -13.52 -3.53 -25.31
C ARG A 343 -12.71 -2.25 -25.49
N LYS A 344 -12.43 -1.87 -26.73
CA LYS A 344 -11.72 -0.60 -27.02
C LYS A 344 -12.50 0.61 -26.51
N ARG A 345 -13.82 0.66 -26.73
CA ARG A 345 -14.69 1.74 -26.20
C ARG A 345 -14.71 1.76 -24.67
N ALA A 346 -14.77 0.59 -24.04
CA ALA A 346 -14.76 0.46 -22.59
C ALA A 346 -13.44 0.98 -22.01
N LEU A 347 -12.31 0.64 -22.62
CA LEU A 347 -10.99 1.14 -22.23
C LEU A 347 -10.86 2.66 -22.34
N THR A 348 -11.40 3.26 -23.40
CA THR A 348 -11.44 4.73 -23.52
C THR A 348 -12.28 5.35 -22.40
N ASN A 349 -13.51 4.86 -22.18
CA ASN A 349 -14.39 5.36 -21.11
C ASN A 349 -13.77 5.21 -19.70
N LEU A 350 -13.10 4.09 -19.45
CA LEU A 350 -12.37 3.86 -18.21
C LEU A 350 -11.25 4.89 -18.00
N MET A 351 -10.47 5.17 -19.05
CA MET A 351 -9.36 6.13 -18.96
C MET A 351 -9.87 7.56 -18.74
N ASP A 352 -10.99 7.94 -19.36
CA ASP A 352 -11.65 9.23 -19.12
C ASP A 352 -12.06 9.38 -17.64
N HIS A 353 -12.64 8.33 -17.03
CA HIS A 353 -12.97 8.33 -15.61
C HIS A 353 -11.73 8.35 -14.70
N ILE A 354 -10.65 7.68 -15.08
CA ILE A 354 -9.38 7.69 -14.34
C ILE A 354 -8.78 9.11 -14.34
N HIS A 355 -8.70 9.77 -15.50
CA HIS A 355 -8.23 11.16 -15.59
C HIS A 355 -9.12 12.13 -14.83
N TYR A 356 -10.44 11.93 -14.87
CA TYR A 356 -11.39 12.75 -14.10
C TYR A 356 -11.14 12.64 -12.59
N GLU A 357 -10.90 11.43 -12.08
CA GLU A 357 -10.49 11.24 -10.69
C GLU A 357 -9.17 11.98 -10.41
N ASP A 358 -8.14 11.68 -11.21
CA ASP A 358 -6.81 12.21 -10.96
C ASP A 358 -6.78 13.75 -10.92
N GLU A 359 -7.53 14.44 -11.79
CA GLU A 359 -7.65 15.89 -11.72
C GLU A 359 -8.46 16.35 -10.49
N ASN A 360 -9.55 15.67 -10.12
CA ASN A 360 -10.37 16.04 -8.95
C ASN A 360 -9.64 15.87 -7.62
N SER A 361 -8.84 14.80 -7.47
CA SER A 361 -8.08 14.54 -6.25
C SER A 361 -6.69 15.17 -6.25
N ASN A 362 -6.34 15.96 -7.28
CA ASN A 362 -4.99 16.47 -7.49
C ASN A 362 -3.92 15.36 -7.46
N TYR A 363 -4.23 14.23 -8.10
CA TYR A 363 -3.39 13.04 -8.27
C TYR A 363 -3.07 12.30 -6.96
N VAL A 364 -3.86 12.55 -5.91
CA VAL A 364 -3.72 11.84 -4.63
C VAL A 364 -4.51 10.54 -4.65
N GLY A 365 -5.61 10.44 -5.39
CA GLY A 365 -6.48 9.26 -5.34
C GLY A 365 -7.45 9.28 -4.17
N LEU A 366 -8.50 8.46 -4.25
CA LEU A 366 -9.40 8.20 -3.11
C LEU A 366 -8.66 7.52 -1.94
N CYS A 367 -7.73 6.63 -2.29
CA CYS A 367 -6.95 5.81 -1.37
C CYS A 367 -5.63 5.40 -2.06
N PRO A 368 -4.60 4.95 -1.32
CA PRO A 368 -3.30 4.63 -1.90
C PRO A 368 -3.36 3.53 -2.97
N ILE A 369 -4.28 2.57 -2.85
CA ILE A 369 -4.45 1.48 -3.82
C ILE A 369 -4.96 2.03 -5.15
N ASN A 370 -6.03 2.83 -5.11
CA ASN A 370 -6.55 3.51 -6.30
C ASN A 370 -5.50 4.44 -6.91
N LYS A 371 -4.76 5.20 -6.09
CA LYS A 371 -3.67 6.08 -6.53
C LYS A 371 -2.62 5.35 -7.36
N VAL A 372 -2.11 4.22 -6.87
CA VAL A 372 -1.01 3.52 -7.56
C VAL A 372 -1.49 2.80 -8.81
N LEU A 373 -2.74 2.32 -8.81
CA LEU A 373 -3.36 1.73 -10.00
C LEU A 373 -3.62 2.78 -11.08
N ASN A 374 -4.16 3.95 -10.73
CA ASN A 374 -4.34 5.06 -11.67
C ASN A 374 -2.99 5.52 -12.25
N MET A 375 -1.96 5.64 -11.41
CA MET A 375 -0.60 5.95 -11.86
C MET A 375 -0.09 4.94 -12.90
N ILE A 376 -0.33 3.64 -12.71
CA ILE A 376 0.01 2.60 -13.68
C ILE A 376 -0.81 2.77 -14.97
N CYS A 377 -2.10 3.08 -14.89
CA CYS A 377 -2.94 3.34 -16.06
C CYS A 377 -2.42 4.53 -16.89
N CYS A 378 -2.07 5.65 -16.26
CA CYS A 378 -1.47 6.80 -16.95
C CYS A 378 -0.13 6.45 -17.61
N TRP A 379 0.68 5.59 -16.97
CA TRP A 379 1.92 5.08 -17.56
C TRP A 379 1.66 4.19 -18.78
N ILE A 380 0.66 3.29 -18.71
CA ILE A 380 0.28 2.42 -19.83
C ILE A 380 -0.25 3.25 -21.01
N GLU A 381 -1.03 4.29 -20.74
CA GLU A 381 -1.55 5.18 -21.78
C GLU A 381 -0.42 5.97 -22.45
N ASN A 382 0.39 6.67 -21.67
CA ASN A 382 1.53 7.44 -22.15
C ASN A 382 2.54 7.73 -21.02
N PRO A 383 3.71 7.05 -21.02
CA PRO A 383 4.79 7.26 -20.05
C PRO A 383 5.30 8.70 -19.92
N ASN A 384 5.18 9.50 -20.98
CA ASN A 384 5.67 10.87 -21.04
C ASN A 384 4.57 11.91 -20.72
N SER A 385 3.37 11.47 -20.33
CA SER A 385 2.24 12.36 -20.05
C SER A 385 2.46 13.21 -18.80
N ASN A 386 1.92 14.43 -18.81
CA ASN A 386 1.86 15.24 -17.59
C ASN A 386 1.02 14.57 -16.50
N ALA A 387 0.00 13.77 -16.87
CA ALA A 387 -0.81 13.01 -15.94
C ALA A 387 0.04 12.03 -15.11
N PHE A 388 0.86 11.20 -15.79
CA PHE A 388 1.79 10.31 -15.09
C PHE A 388 2.80 11.11 -14.23
N ARG A 389 3.40 12.16 -14.77
CA ARG A 389 4.42 12.96 -14.05
C ARG A 389 3.89 13.59 -12.75
N ARG A 390 2.59 13.92 -12.69
CA ARG A 390 1.94 14.47 -11.47
C ARG A 390 1.67 13.42 -10.40
N HIS A 391 1.51 12.16 -10.78
CA HIS A 391 1.36 11.05 -9.82
C HIS A 391 2.63 10.77 -9.02
N VAL A 392 3.80 10.95 -9.63
CA VAL A 392 5.10 10.56 -9.05
C VAL A 392 5.39 11.28 -7.72
N PRO A 393 5.39 12.63 -7.63
CA PRO A 393 5.71 13.32 -6.37
C PRO A 393 4.67 13.09 -5.26
N ARG A 394 3.45 12.64 -5.62
CA ARG A 394 2.38 12.30 -4.66
C ARG A 394 2.62 11.01 -3.88
N ILE A 395 3.61 10.21 -4.26
CA ILE A 395 3.96 8.98 -3.54
C ILE A 395 4.40 9.30 -2.10
N HIS A 396 5.15 10.38 -1.89
CA HIS A 396 5.61 10.80 -0.57
C HIS A 396 4.45 11.15 0.38
N ASP A 397 3.28 11.57 -0.13
CA ASP A 397 2.11 11.90 0.69
C ASP A 397 1.58 10.67 1.46
N PHE A 398 1.95 9.47 1.03
CA PHE A 398 1.58 8.20 1.63
C PHE A 398 2.69 7.58 2.49
N LEU A 399 3.92 8.07 2.45
CA LEU A 399 5.01 7.48 3.23
C LEU A 399 5.03 8.07 4.65
N TRP A 400 5.16 7.19 5.64
CA TRP A 400 5.22 7.56 7.05
C TRP A 400 6.35 6.80 7.75
N LEU A 401 7.17 7.52 8.50
CA LEU A 401 8.27 6.96 9.26
C LEU A 401 7.94 6.92 10.75
N ALA A 402 8.19 5.78 11.38
CA ALA A 402 8.17 5.62 12.82
C ALA A 402 9.34 4.70 13.25
N GLU A 403 9.41 4.34 14.54
CA GLU A 403 10.48 3.51 15.09
C GLU A 403 10.51 2.07 14.52
N ASP A 404 9.40 1.63 13.93
CA ASP A 404 9.28 0.35 13.23
C ASP A 404 9.77 0.40 11.78
N GLY A 405 10.07 1.59 11.24
CA GLY A 405 10.50 1.80 9.85
C GLY A 405 9.52 2.66 9.06
N MET A 406 9.69 2.65 7.73
CA MET A 406 8.86 3.44 6.81
C MET A 406 7.76 2.59 6.19
N LYS A 407 6.52 3.06 6.33
CA LYS A 407 5.30 2.37 5.89
C LYS A 407 4.39 3.27 5.07
N SER A 408 3.41 2.66 4.42
CA SER A 408 2.37 3.41 3.70
C SER A 408 1.19 3.72 4.61
N LYS A 409 0.71 4.96 4.55
CA LYS A 409 -0.53 5.40 5.18
C LYS A 409 -1.74 4.90 4.41
N VAL A 410 -2.81 4.58 5.13
CA VAL A 410 -4.15 4.34 4.62
C VAL A 410 -4.85 5.71 4.47
N LYS A 411 -4.26 6.68 3.77
CA LYS A 411 -4.89 8.01 3.65
C LYS A 411 -6.23 7.88 2.90
N LEU A 412 -7.33 8.19 3.57
CA LEU A 412 -8.69 8.16 3.03
C LEU A 412 -9.11 9.60 2.73
N ILE A 413 -9.28 9.95 1.46
CA ILE A 413 -9.85 11.24 1.10
C ILE A 413 -11.36 11.06 0.93
N LEU A 414 -12.11 11.33 1.99
CA LEU A 414 -13.54 11.57 1.87
C LEU A 414 -13.71 12.96 1.27
N VAL A 415 -13.71 13.05 -0.07
CA VAL A 415 -14.33 14.19 -0.73
C VAL A 415 -15.82 14.05 -0.45
N LEU A 416 -16.31 14.82 0.52
CA LEU A 416 -17.74 15.04 0.67
C LEU A 416 -18.19 15.75 -0.59
N TYR A 417 -18.72 15.01 -1.55
CA TYR A 417 -19.45 15.58 -2.67
C TYR A 417 -20.66 16.29 -2.05
N SER A 418 -20.63 17.62 -1.98
CA SER A 418 -21.89 18.36 -1.81
C SER A 418 -22.66 18.16 -3.11
N GLU A 419 -23.71 17.35 -3.07
CA GLU A 419 -24.73 17.39 -4.11
C GLU A 419 -25.30 18.82 -4.12
N ASN A 420 -25.02 19.57 -5.19
CA ASN A 420 -25.71 20.80 -5.53
C ASN A 420 -26.63 20.54 -6.71
#